data_AF-A0A6C0DMN2-F1
#
_entry.id   AF-A0A6C0DMN2-F1
#
_cell.length_a   1.000
_cell.length_b   1.000
_cell.length_c   1.000
_cell.angle_alpha   90.00
_cell.angle_beta   90.00
_cell.angle_gamma   90.00
#
_symmetry.space_group_name_H-M   'P 1'
#
loop_
_entity.id
_entity.type
_entity.pdbx_description
1 polymer ?
#
loop_
_entity_poly.entity_id
_entity_poly.type
_entity_poly.pdbx_seq_one_letter_code
_entity_poly.pdbx_strand_id
1 'polypeptide(L)'
;MISIKSYITDNTNIIDIYLMHKNKENIIINDDLIKKININFKKTKTTEMAYYCRNNYNYVYDLSNDSQYVYTRKLENTLIINETKNLNYYLLFYNEIKLPTHTFACTNELNSKYIAKITEFRINNRITLIIKNNNCYIQYKHSRDVDIDKIQEIINNVISKLNNL
;
A
#
# COMPACT_ATOMS: atom_id res chain seq x y z
N MET A 1 -5.23 17.94 -6.05
CA MET A 1 -6.28 16.92 -6.03
C MET A 1 -5.86 15.74 -6.90
N ILE A 2 -5.69 14.56 -6.29
CA ILE A 2 -5.26 13.36 -7.00
C ILE A 2 -6.43 12.84 -7.84
N SER A 3 -6.16 12.60 -9.13
CA SER A 3 -7.09 11.91 -10.02
C SER A 3 -6.53 10.56 -10.44
N ILE A 4 -7.18 9.48 -9.99
CA ILE A 4 -6.72 8.10 -10.27
C ILE A 4 -7.47 7.45 -11.44
N LYS A 5 -8.66 7.94 -11.77
CA LYS A 5 -9.62 7.29 -12.68
C LYS A 5 -9.03 6.95 -14.05
N SER A 6 -8.27 7.86 -14.66
CA SER A 6 -7.70 7.67 -16.00
C SER A 6 -6.55 6.66 -16.08
N TYR A 7 -6.04 6.19 -14.93
CA TYR A 7 -4.89 5.29 -14.86
C TYR A 7 -5.27 3.86 -14.45
N ILE A 8 -6.52 3.66 -14.06
CA ILE A 8 -7.07 2.35 -13.73
C ILE A 8 -7.27 1.56 -15.03
N THR A 9 -6.65 0.39 -15.09
CA THR A 9 -6.91 -0.58 -16.16
C THR A 9 -7.99 -1.55 -15.74
N ASP A 10 -8.57 -2.29 -16.69
CA ASP A 10 -9.57 -3.33 -16.40
C ASP A 10 -9.09 -4.36 -15.37
N ASN A 11 -7.78 -4.62 -15.31
CA ASN A 11 -7.17 -5.61 -14.43
C ASN A 11 -6.71 -5.05 -13.09
N THR A 12 -6.73 -3.73 -12.90
CA THR A 12 -6.28 -3.11 -11.67
C THR A 12 -7.23 -3.47 -10.53
N ASN A 13 -6.69 -3.98 -9.42
CA ASN A 13 -7.47 -4.28 -8.23
C ASN A 13 -6.81 -3.78 -6.92
N ILE A 14 -5.55 -3.33 -6.99
CA ILE A 14 -4.85 -2.67 -5.89
C ILE A 14 -4.21 -1.38 -6.43
N ILE A 15 -4.33 -0.31 -5.67
CA ILE A 15 -3.63 0.95 -5.91
C ILE A 15 -2.91 1.33 -4.61
N ASP A 16 -1.58 1.40 -4.66
CA ASP A 16 -0.76 1.86 -3.55
C ASP A 16 -0.26 3.28 -3.84
N ILE A 17 -0.58 4.23 -2.96
CA ILE A 17 -0.25 5.65 -3.06
C ILE A 17 0.82 5.98 -2.02
N TYR A 18 2.08 6.00 -2.42
CA TYR A 18 3.23 6.27 -1.56
C TYR A 18 3.46 7.76 -1.34
N LEU A 19 3.80 8.13 -0.10
CA LEU A 19 4.19 9.48 0.27
C LEU A 19 5.71 9.63 0.12
N MET A 20 6.19 10.51 -0.76
CA MET A 20 7.61 10.75 -1.01
C MET A 20 8.01 12.20 -0.75
N HIS A 21 9.23 12.46 -0.30
CA HIS A 21 9.75 13.84 -0.22
C HIS A 21 10.10 14.34 -1.62
N LYS A 22 9.75 15.59 -1.94
CA LYS A 22 10.03 16.15 -3.27
C LYS A 22 11.51 16.18 -3.65
N ASN A 23 12.37 16.37 -2.66
CA ASN A 23 13.83 16.49 -2.83
C ASN A 23 14.64 15.25 -2.40
N LYS A 24 13.99 14.12 -2.07
CA LYS A 24 14.69 12.86 -1.74
C LYS A 24 14.03 11.71 -2.48
N GLU A 25 14.83 10.76 -2.94
CA GLU A 25 14.33 9.49 -3.49
C GLU A 25 13.66 8.61 -2.40
N ASN A 26 13.72 9.04 -1.13
CA ASN A 26 13.23 8.26 0.02
C ASN A 26 11.86 8.72 0.50
N ILE A 27 11.07 7.72 0.91
CA ILE A 27 9.77 7.86 1.57
C ILE A 27 9.98 8.40 2.98
N ILE A 28 9.16 9.38 3.37
CA ILE A 28 9.27 10.02 4.69
C ILE A 28 8.42 9.26 5.67
N ILE A 29 9.07 8.59 6.61
CA ILE A 29 8.50 8.40 7.94
C ILE A 29 9.45 9.05 8.93
N ASN A 30 9.00 10.15 9.53
CA ASN A 30 9.62 10.76 10.70
C ASN A 30 8.63 10.72 11.87
N ASP A 31 9.12 10.96 13.09
CA ASP A 31 8.31 10.88 14.30
C ASP A 31 7.12 11.86 14.29
N ASP A 32 7.28 13.02 13.64
CA ASP A 32 6.21 14.00 13.52
C ASP A 32 5.07 13.51 12.62
N LEU A 33 5.38 12.89 11.48
CA LEU A 33 4.38 12.27 10.62
C LEU A 33 3.67 11.12 11.36
N ILE A 34 4.40 10.28 12.09
CA ILE A 34 3.81 9.20 12.88
C ILE A 34 2.84 9.75 13.93
N LYS A 35 3.25 10.78 14.69
CA LYS A 35 2.39 11.43 15.69
C LYS A 35 1.11 11.97 15.04
N LYS A 36 1.23 12.66 13.91
CA LYS A 36 0.07 13.21 13.18
C LYS A 36 -0.85 12.12 12.65
N ILE A 37 -0.31 11.01 12.15
CA ILE A 37 -1.11 9.85 11.74
C ILE A 37 -1.89 9.31 12.93
N ASN A 38 -1.23 9.13 14.08
CA ASN A 38 -1.89 8.63 15.30
C ASN A 38 -2.98 9.57 15.84
N ILE A 39 -2.85 10.89 15.63
CA ILE A 39 -3.87 11.88 16.01
C ILE A 39 -5.08 11.81 15.07
N ASN A 40 -4.85 11.71 13.76
CA ASN A 40 -5.91 11.82 12.75
C ASN A 40 -6.59 10.49 12.40
N PHE A 41 -5.91 9.36 12.65
CA PHE A 41 -6.35 8.04 12.24
C PHE A 41 -6.23 7.03 13.39
N LYS A 42 -7.29 6.24 13.59
CA LYS A 42 -7.31 5.19 14.61
C LYS A 42 -6.48 3.99 14.15
N LYS A 43 -5.42 3.66 14.90
CA LYS A 43 -4.65 2.44 14.70
C LYS A 43 -5.57 1.22 14.82
N THR A 44 -5.52 0.35 13.82
CA THR A 44 -6.37 -0.84 13.72
C THR A 44 -5.61 -2.11 14.09
N LYS A 45 -4.44 -2.34 13.48
CA LYS A 45 -3.63 -3.53 13.70
C LYS A 45 -2.14 -3.19 13.57
N THR A 46 -1.29 -3.90 14.30
CA THR A 46 0.15 -3.99 14.02
C THR A 46 0.53 -5.45 13.93
N THR A 47 1.22 -5.84 12.87
CA THR A 47 1.65 -7.22 12.62
C THR A 47 3.07 -7.26 12.10
N GLU A 48 3.74 -8.37 12.33
CA GLU A 48 4.99 -8.70 11.66
C GLU A 48 4.70 -9.82 10.65
N MET A 49 5.07 -9.56 9.40
CA MET A 49 4.87 -10.51 8.31
C MET A 49 6.22 -10.90 7.72
N ALA A 50 6.46 -12.20 7.60
CA ALA A 50 7.59 -12.74 6.87
C ALA A 50 7.20 -12.92 5.40
N TYR A 51 8.02 -12.34 4.51
CA TYR A 51 7.85 -12.41 3.06
C TYR A 51 8.94 -13.31 2.47
N TYR A 52 8.52 -14.21 1.60
CA TYR A 52 9.37 -15.07 0.79
C TYR A 52 9.00 -14.83 -0.67
N CYS A 53 9.92 -14.23 -1.43
CA CYS A 53 9.66 -13.79 -2.80
C CYS A 53 10.42 -14.67 -3.78
N ARG A 54 9.71 -15.18 -4.79
CA ARG A 54 10.28 -15.97 -5.88
C ARG A 54 9.60 -15.63 -7.20
N ASN A 55 10.36 -15.13 -8.17
CA ASN A 55 9.86 -14.55 -9.41
C ASN A 55 8.74 -13.55 -9.09
N ASN A 56 7.52 -13.78 -9.60
CA ASN A 56 6.37 -12.93 -9.33
C ASN A 56 5.52 -13.41 -8.14
N TYR A 57 5.91 -14.50 -7.49
CA TYR A 57 5.19 -15.06 -6.34
C TYR A 57 5.69 -14.45 -5.03
N ASN A 58 4.74 -14.12 -4.17
CA ASN A 58 4.98 -13.66 -2.82
C ASN A 58 4.22 -14.59 -1.88
N TYR A 59 4.97 -15.37 -1.11
CA TYR A 59 4.43 -16.10 0.03
C TYR A 59 4.58 -15.24 1.27
N VAL A 60 3.47 -15.04 1.99
CA VAL A 60 3.44 -14.22 3.19
C VAL A 60 2.92 -15.03 4.36
N TYR A 61 3.64 -14.91 5.47
CA TYR A 61 3.32 -15.53 6.73
C TYR A 61 3.15 -14.46 7.80
N ASP A 62 1.97 -14.37 8.42
CA ASP A 62 1.71 -13.51 9.56
C ASP A 62 2.22 -14.20 10.83
N LEU A 63 3.27 -13.62 11.43
CA LEU A 63 3.94 -14.18 12.61
C LEU A 63 3.08 -14.10 13.88
N SER A 64 1.95 -13.37 13.85
CA SER A 64 1.09 -13.20 15.01
C SER A 64 -0.01 -14.26 15.14
N ASN A 65 -0.34 -14.96 14.06
CA ASN A 65 -1.49 -15.87 14.03
C ASN A 65 -1.33 -17.06 13.07
N ASP A 66 -0.11 -17.29 12.59
CA ASP A 66 0.25 -18.35 11.66
C ASP A 66 -0.52 -18.37 10.33
N SER A 67 -1.21 -17.28 9.99
CA SER A 67 -1.94 -17.19 8.73
C SER A 67 -0.97 -17.06 7.55
N GLN A 68 -1.31 -17.74 6.45
CA GLN A 68 -0.48 -17.85 5.27
C GLN A 68 -1.30 -17.46 4.05
N TYR A 69 -0.68 -16.74 3.12
CA TYR A 69 -1.26 -16.51 1.81
C TYR A 69 -0.19 -16.35 0.75
N VAL A 70 -0.54 -16.71 -0.47
CA VAL A 70 0.29 -16.52 -1.65
C VAL A 70 -0.42 -15.59 -2.61
N TYR A 71 0.34 -14.69 -3.21
CA TYR A 71 -0.17 -13.88 -4.30
C TYR A 71 0.90 -13.66 -5.37
N THR A 72 0.43 -13.35 -6.56
CA THR A 72 1.24 -12.71 -7.60
C THR A 72 0.77 -11.28 -7.78
N ARG A 73 1.68 -10.39 -8.15
CA ARG A 73 1.36 -8.98 -8.35
C ARG A 73 2.04 -8.50 -9.64
N LYS A 74 1.24 -8.02 -10.58
CA LYS A 74 1.71 -7.43 -11.84
C LYS A 74 1.45 -5.92 -11.79
N LEU A 75 2.48 -5.13 -12.08
CA LEU A 75 2.35 -3.68 -12.23
C LEU A 75 1.67 -3.39 -13.57
N GLU A 76 0.55 -2.69 -13.52
CA GLU A 76 -0.23 -2.31 -14.71
C GLU A 76 0.04 -0.86 -15.10
N ASN A 77 0.25 0.04 -14.14
CA ASN A 77 0.51 1.45 -14.40
C ASN A 77 1.25 2.14 -13.24
N THR A 78 1.83 3.31 -13.51
CA THR A 78 2.49 4.17 -12.52
C THR A 78 2.15 5.62 -12.76
N LEU A 79 2.01 6.41 -11.71
CA LEU A 79 1.81 7.85 -11.80
C LEU A 79 2.55 8.59 -10.69
N ILE A 80 3.23 9.67 -11.05
CA ILE A 80 3.82 10.61 -10.08
C ILE A 80 2.97 11.87 -10.09
N ILE A 81 2.51 12.30 -8.91
CA ILE A 81 1.76 13.54 -8.73
C ILE A 81 2.54 14.47 -7.82
N ASN A 82 2.89 15.63 -8.37
CA ASN A 82 3.60 16.69 -7.66
C ASN A 82 2.57 17.67 -7.08
N GLU A 83 1.97 17.35 -5.94
CA GLU A 83 0.86 18.15 -5.38
C GLU A 83 1.31 19.31 -4.50
N THR A 84 2.35 19.16 -3.68
CA THR A 84 2.68 20.16 -2.65
C THR A 84 4.12 20.65 -2.74
N LYS A 85 4.43 21.70 -1.97
CA LYS A 85 5.79 22.26 -1.90
C LYS A 85 6.82 21.21 -1.46
N ASN A 86 6.43 20.21 -0.65
CA ASN A 86 7.35 19.29 0.01
C ASN A 86 7.10 17.80 -0.26
N LEU A 87 5.90 17.39 -0.71
CA LEU A 87 5.54 15.99 -0.92
C LEU A 87 5.15 15.70 -2.37
N ASN A 88 5.64 14.56 -2.84
CA ASN A 88 5.19 13.90 -4.07
C ASN A 88 4.42 12.64 -3.69
N TYR A 89 3.46 12.28 -4.54
CA TYR A 89 2.74 11.02 -4.43
C TYR A 89 3.15 10.11 -5.57
N TYR A 90 3.57 8.90 -5.23
CA TYR A 90 3.86 7.87 -6.23
C TYR A 90 2.82 6.77 -6.16
N LEU A 91 2.05 6.64 -7.25
CA LEU A 91 0.94 5.73 -7.35
C LEU A 91 1.35 4.52 -8.18
N LEU A 92 1.13 3.34 -7.63
CA LEU A 92 1.39 2.06 -8.26
C LEU A 92 0.07 1.31 -8.41
N PHE A 93 -0.27 0.98 -9.64
CA PHE A 93 -1.51 0.29 -9.99
C PHE A 93 -1.18 -1.16 -10.29
N TYR A 94 -1.79 -2.08 -9.54
CA TYR A 94 -1.47 -3.49 -9.60
C TYR A 94 -2.70 -4.33 -9.94
N ASN A 95 -2.43 -5.42 -10.65
CA ASN A 95 -3.27 -6.61 -10.66
C ASN A 95 -2.66 -7.64 -9.70
N GLU A 96 -3.31 -7.84 -8.56
CA GLU A 96 -2.93 -8.82 -7.54
C GLU A 96 -3.85 -10.04 -7.59
N ILE A 97 -3.28 -11.23 -7.77
CA ILE A 97 -4.04 -12.48 -7.80
C ILE A 97 -3.61 -13.31 -6.60
N LYS A 98 -4.56 -13.59 -5.71
CA LYS A 98 -4.37 -14.56 -4.63
C LYS A 98 -4.36 -15.98 -5.19
N LEU A 99 -3.43 -16.78 -4.71
CA LEU A 99 -3.24 -18.16 -5.14
C LEU A 99 -3.32 -19.10 -3.92
N PRO A 100 -3.66 -20.38 -4.14
CA PRO A 100 -3.54 -21.39 -3.09
C PRO A 100 -2.10 -21.47 -2.56
N THR A 101 -1.94 -21.69 -1.26
CA THR A 101 -0.61 -21.68 -0.61
C THR A 101 0.36 -22.72 -1.17
N HIS A 102 -0.15 -23.90 -1.54
CA HIS A 102 0.63 -24.98 -2.16
C HIS A 102 1.21 -24.64 -3.54
N THR A 103 0.79 -23.54 -4.17
CA THR A 103 1.40 -23.07 -5.44
C THR A 103 2.82 -22.53 -5.24
N PHE A 104 3.17 -22.16 -4.00
CA PHE A 104 4.54 -21.79 -3.65
C PHE A 104 5.32 -23.01 -3.17
N ALA A 105 5.98 -23.70 -4.11
CA ALA A 105 6.78 -24.89 -3.80
C ALA A 105 7.94 -24.57 -2.83
N CYS A 106 8.21 -25.50 -1.91
CA CYS A 106 9.40 -25.46 -1.07
C CYS A 106 10.66 -25.42 -1.94
N THR A 107 11.44 -24.35 -1.83
CA THR A 107 12.70 -24.20 -2.55
C THR A 107 13.69 -23.34 -1.77
N ASN A 108 14.96 -23.54 -2.05
CA ASN A 108 16.04 -22.67 -1.59
C ASN A 108 16.30 -21.50 -2.54
N GLU A 109 15.68 -21.51 -3.73
CA GLU A 109 15.83 -20.51 -4.78
C GLU A 109 14.84 -19.35 -4.55
N LEU A 110 15.11 -18.53 -3.54
CA LEU A 110 14.37 -17.30 -3.28
C LEU A 110 15.10 -16.11 -3.88
N ASN A 111 14.36 -15.20 -4.51
CA ASN A 111 14.92 -13.90 -4.91
C ASN A 111 15.17 -13.02 -3.68
N SER A 112 14.29 -13.07 -2.69
CA SER A 112 14.47 -12.35 -1.43
C SER A 112 13.64 -12.93 -0.30
N LYS A 113 14.11 -12.73 0.93
CA LYS A 113 13.38 -12.99 2.17
C LYS A 113 13.52 -11.79 3.09
N TYR A 114 12.42 -11.32 3.68
CA TYR A 114 12.47 -10.23 4.64
C TYR A 114 11.31 -10.30 5.62
N ILE A 115 11.47 -9.66 6.78
CA ILE A 115 10.39 -9.42 7.74
C ILE A 115 9.96 -7.96 7.58
N ALA A 116 8.65 -7.72 7.61
CA ALA A 116 8.12 -6.38 7.63
C ALA A 116 7.14 -6.17 8.78
N LYS A 117 7.37 -5.10 9.52
CA LYS A 117 6.41 -4.60 10.49
C LYS A 117 5.41 -3.70 9.77
N ILE A 118 4.14 -4.07 9.84
CA ILE A 118 3.03 -3.42 9.17
C ILE A 118 2.10 -2.86 10.24
N THR A 119 1.86 -1.56 10.21
CA THR A 119 0.85 -0.91 11.04
C THR A 119 -0.25 -0.36 10.14
N GLU A 120 -1.49 -0.78 10.41
CA GLU A 120 -2.67 -0.45 9.63
C GLU A 120 -3.55 0.56 10.36
N PHE A 121 -4.01 1.56 9.61
CA PHE A 121 -5.03 2.52 10.01
C PHE A 121 -6.17 2.40 9.00
N ARG A 122 -7.13 1.52 9.30
CA ARG A 122 -8.24 1.23 8.39
C ARG A 122 -9.20 2.41 8.34
N ILE A 123 -9.35 3.01 7.16
CA ILE A 123 -10.28 4.11 6.91
C ILE A 123 -11.67 3.54 6.61
N ASN A 124 -11.73 2.54 5.74
CA ASN A 124 -12.91 1.73 5.46
C ASN A 124 -12.49 0.35 4.94
N ASN A 125 -13.44 -0.44 4.41
CA ASN A 125 -13.16 -1.81 3.94
C ASN A 125 -12.25 -1.87 2.70
N ARG A 126 -12.12 -0.78 1.95
CA ARG A 126 -11.33 -0.71 0.71
C ARG A 126 -10.07 0.13 0.85
N ILE A 127 -10.03 1.09 1.77
CA ILE A 127 -8.96 2.07 1.92
C ILE A 127 -8.31 1.90 3.29
N THR A 128 -7.00 1.69 3.29
CA THR A 128 -6.18 1.56 4.49
C THR A 128 -4.95 2.44 4.33
N LEU A 129 -4.64 3.24 5.35
CA LEU A 129 -3.35 3.89 5.47
C LEU A 129 -2.37 2.92 6.16
N ILE A 130 -1.22 2.69 5.56
CA ILE A 130 -0.27 1.65 5.98
C ILE A 130 1.11 2.25 6.23
N ILE A 131 1.71 1.87 7.34
CA ILE A 131 3.13 2.03 7.63
C ILE A 131 3.81 0.67 7.52
N LYS A 132 4.72 0.49 6.54
CA LYS A 132 5.50 -0.73 6.33
C LYS A 132 6.98 -0.41 6.17
N ASN A 133 7.84 -0.89 7.06
CA ASN A 133 9.30 -0.71 7.00
C ASN A 133 9.72 0.74 6.71
N ASN A 134 9.22 1.70 7.50
CA ASN A 134 9.44 3.14 7.33
C ASN A 134 8.85 3.75 6.04
N ASN A 135 7.96 3.04 5.36
CA ASN A 135 7.20 3.56 4.23
C ASN A 135 5.75 3.85 4.61
N CYS A 136 5.24 5.03 4.26
CA CYS A 136 3.85 5.42 4.46
C CYS A 136 3.13 5.45 3.10
N TYR A 137 2.04 4.72 2.99
CA TYR A 137 1.23 4.70 1.77
C TYR A 137 -0.24 4.42 2.06
N ILE A 138 -1.10 4.89 1.17
CA ILE A 138 -2.53 4.56 1.17
C ILE A 138 -2.71 3.38 0.22
N GLN A 139 -3.25 2.28 0.72
CA GLN A 139 -3.67 1.16 -0.12
C GLN A 139 -5.18 1.24 -0.37
N TYR A 140 -5.57 1.16 -1.64
CA TYR A 140 -6.95 1.08 -2.08
C TYR A 140 -7.20 -0.23 -2.85
N LYS A 141 -8.16 -1.01 -2.36
CA LYS A 141 -8.70 -2.22 -3.01
C LYS A 141 -9.79 -1.84 -4.00
N HIS A 142 -9.40 -1.76 -5.27
CA HIS A 142 -10.29 -1.41 -6.37
C HIS A 142 -11.18 -2.58 -6.80
N SER A 143 -12.37 -2.25 -7.28
CA SER A 143 -13.32 -3.15 -7.92
C SER A 143 -14.05 -2.30 -8.97
N ARG A 144 -14.54 -2.92 -10.04
CA ARG A 144 -15.19 -2.19 -11.14
C ARG A 144 -16.54 -1.59 -10.73
N ASP A 145 -17.23 -2.21 -9.77
CA ASP A 145 -18.61 -1.86 -9.38
C ASP A 145 -18.66 -0.74 -8.32
N VAL A 146 -17.71 0.19 -8.37
CA VAL A 146 -17.51 1.17 -7.30
C VAL A 146 -17.64 2.58 -7.83
N ASP A 147 -18.24 3.44 -7.01
CA ASP A 147 -18.28 4.87 -7.25
C ASP A 147 -16.87 5.45 -7.04
N ILE A 148 -16.12 5.55 -8.14
CA ILE A 148 -14.71 5.98 -8.12
C ILE A 148 -14.58 7.43 -7.66
N ASP A 149 -15.59 8.26 -7.89
CA ASP A 149 -15.55 9.68 -7.54
C ASP A 149 -15.63 9.84 -6.01
N LYS A 150 -16.49 9.07 -5.33
CA LYS A 150 -16.51 8.99 -3.85
C LYS A 150 -15.23 8.43 -3.28
N ILE A 151 -14.64 7.40 -3.90
CA ILE A 151 -13.36 6.84 -3.45
C ILE A 151 -12.26 7.89 -3.55
N GLN A 152 -12.23 8.63 -4.65
CA GLN A 152 -11.26 9.69 -4.87
C GLN A 152 -11.41 10.82 -3.84
N GLU A 153 -12.65 11.19 -3.47
CA GLU A 153 -12.91 12.14 -2.38
C GLU A 153 -12.33 11.65 -1.05
N ILE A 154 -12.55 10.38 -0.68
CA ILE A 154 -11.99 9.81 0.56
C ILE A 154 -10.46 9.82 0.53
N ILE A 155 -9.85 9.41 -0.58
CA ILE A 155 -8.39 9.43 -0.74
C ILE A 155 -7.85 10.86 -0.60
N ASN A 156 -8.47 11.83 -1.25
CA ASN A 156 -8.08 13.24 -1.16
C ASN A 156 -8.25 13.79 0.27
N ASN A 157 -9.27 13.35 1.01
CA ASN A 157 -9.47 13.71 2.43
C ASN A 157 -8.39 13.10 3.35
N VAL A 158 -7.92 11.88 3.06
CA VAL A 158 -6.78 11.30 3.78
C VAL A 158 -5.52 12.10 3.49
N ILE A 159 -5.29 12.42 2.22
CA ILE A 159 -4.15 13.20 1.76
C ILE A 159 -4.15 14.61 2.36
N SER A 160 -5.29 15.30 2.43
CA SER A 160 -5.37 16.64 3.00
C SER A 160 -5.00 16.66 4.49
N LYS A 161 -5.46 15.67 5.26
CA LYS A 161 -5.04 15.47 6.66
C LYS A 161 -3.55 15.18 6.80
N LEU A 162 -2.96 14.51 5.80
CA LEU A 162 -1.53 14.25 5.73
C LEU A 162 -0.73 15.44 5.17
N ASN A 163 -1.36 16.44 4.54
CA ASN A 163 -0.72 17.60 3.89
C ASN A 163 -0.87 18.90 4.67
N ASN A 164 -1.87 19.04 5.55
CA ASN A 164 -1.99 20.16 6.51
C ASN A 164 -0.91 20.07 7.60
N LEU A 165 0.32 19.80 7.15
CA LEU A 165 1.56 19.59 7.89
C LEU A 165 2.22 20.92 8.23
#